data_AF-A0A259CV96-F1
#
_entry.id   AF-A0A259CV96-F1
#
_cell.length_a   1.000
_cell.length_b   1.000
_cell.length_c   1.000
_cell.angle_alpha   90.00
_cell.angle_beta   90.00
_cell.angle_gamma   90.00
#
_symmetry.space_group_name_H-M   'P 1'
#
loop_
_entity.id
_entity.type
_entity.pdbx_description
1 polymer ?
#
loop_
_entity_poly.entity_id
_entity_poly.type
_entity_poly.pdbx_seq_one_letter_code
_entity_poly.pdbx_strand_id
1 'polypeptide(L)'
;LLILDEPAAGLAHPDVNKLMEIIKRIHERGIPNSKAEMIGDLQDWFVANSNGDDIPSERSIRRHVDDLWKMLTALKRDENS
;
A
#
# COMPACT_ATOMS: atom_id res chain seq x y z
N LEU A 1 26.21 23.84 -15.65
CA LEU A 1 25.92 22.68 -14.79
C LEU A 1 24.40 22.57 -14.74
N LEU A 2 23.81 21.66 -15.50
CA LEU A 2 22.37 21.44 -15.46
C LEU A 2 22.07 20.86 -14.07
N ILE A 3 21.47 21.66 -13.20
CA ILE A 3 20.75 21.13 -12.04
C ILE A 3 19.57 20.40 -12.65
N LEU A 4 19.68 19.07 -12.73
CA LEU A 4 18.52 18.23 -12.97
C LEU A 4 17.67 18.36 -11.72
N ASP A 5 16.65 19.22 -11.82
CA ASP A 5 15.45 19.20 -10.99
C ASP A 5 14.99 17.75 -10.81
N GLU A 6 14.45 17.50 -9.62
CA GLU A 6 14.02 16.21 -9.08
C GLU A 6 13.38 15.23 -10.10
N PRO A 7 13.50 13.90 -9.92
CA PRO A 7 12.75 12.97 -10.75
C PRO A 7 11.25 13.04 -10.39
N ALA A 8 10.52 13.91 -11.07
CA ALA A 8 9.08 14.06 -10.95
C ALA A 8 8.25 12.93 -11.62
N ALA A 9 8.75 11.69 -11.77
CA ALA A 9 8.02 10.67 -12.55
C ALA A 9 8.22 9.19 -12.18
N GLY A 10 8.91 8.86 -11.08
CA GLY A 10 9.00 7.47 -10.61
C GLY A 10 8.42 7.36 -9.21
N LEU A 11 7.40 6.52 -9.02
CA LEU A 11 7.18 5.93 -7.69
C LEU A 11 8.55 5.43 -7.22
N ALA A 12 9.06 5.93 -6.09
CA ALA A 12 10.35 5.47 -5.59
C ALA A 12 10.30 3.93 -5.54
N HIS A 13 11.36 3.22 -5.93
CA HIS A 13 11.37 1.76 -5.96
C HIS A 13 10.80 1.11 -4.67
N PRO A 14 11.06 1.65 -3.46
CA PRO A 14 10.40 1.16 -2.24
C PRO A 14 8.88 1.28 -2.26
N ASP A 15 8.31 2.34 -2.84
CA ASP A 15 6.86 2.56 -2.91
C ASP A 15 6.18 1.60 -3.88
N VAL A 16 6.85 1.21 -4.96
CA VAL A 16 6.33 0.18 -5.88
C VAL A 16 6.27 -1.19 -5.19
N ASN A 17 7.32 -1.58 -4.47
CA ASN A 17 7.33 -2.86 -3.75
C ASN A 17 6.21 -2.95 -2.71
N LYS A 18 5.93 -1.82 -2.01
CA LYS A 18 4.82 -1.72 -1.05
C LYS A 18 3.46 -1.92 -1.73
N LEU A 19 3.22 -1.26 -2.85
CA LEU A 19 1.97 -1.41 -3.60
C LEU A 19 1.80 -2.84 -4.12
N MET A 20 2.87 -3.44 -4.64
CA MET A 20 2.86 -4.83 -5.11
C MET A 20 2.49 -5.81 -4.01
N GLU A 21 2.99 -5.60 -2.79
CA GLU A 21 2.64 -6.47 -1.67
C GLU A 21 1.18 -6.33 -1.25
N ILE A 22 0.66 -5.10 -1.21
CA ILE A 22 -0.75 -4.89 -0.91
C ILE A 22 -1.65 -5.60 -1.93
N ILE A 23 -1.30 -5.53 -3.22
CA ILE A 23 -2.02 -6.21 -4.30
C ILE A 23 -1.99 -7.74 -4.13
N LYS A 24 -0.81 -8.33 -3.85
CA LYS A 24 -0.68 -9.77 -3.62
C LYS A 24 -1.58 -10.24 -2.48
N ARG A 25 -1.60 -9.49 -1.37
CA ARG A 25 -2.37 -9.88 -0.18
C ARG A 25 -3.87 -9.80 -0.43
N ILE A 26 -4.33 -8.78 -1.15
CA ILE A 26 -5.73 -8.70 -1.60
C ILE A 26 -6.08 -9.88 -2.51
N HIS A 27 -5.17 -10.28 -3.41
CA HIS A 27 -5.38 -11.43 -4.28
C HIS A 27 -5.45 -12.77 -3.53
N GLU A 28 -4.54 -12.98 -2.57
CA GLU A 28 -4.42 -14.24 -1.82
C GLU A 28 -5.50 -14.41 -0.74
N ARG A 29 -5.88 -13.32 -0.06
CA ARG A 29 -6.75 -13.34 1.13
C ARG A 29 -8.12 -12.72 0.90
N GLY A 30 -8.33 -12.10 -0.26
CA GLY A 30 -9.49 -11.28 -0.54
C GLY A 30 -9.38 -9.87 0.07
N ILE A 31 -10.40 -9.05 -0.17
CA ILE A 31 -10.50 -7.71 0.40
C ILE A 31 -10.85 -7.83 1.89
N PRO A 32 -10.07 -7.22 2.82
CA PRO A 32 -10.40 -7.21 4.25
C PRO A 32 -11.77 -6.59 4.54
N ASN A 33 -12.41 -7.02 5.63
CA ASN A 33 -13.74 -6.52 6.01
C ASN A 33 -13.69 -5.08 6.53
N SER A 34 -12.51 -4.62 6.94
CA SER A 34 -12.30 -3.25 7.38
C SER A 34 -10.90 -2.72 7.02
N LYS A 35 -10.81 -1.39 6.94
CA LYS A 35 -9.54 -0.69 6.77
C LYS A 35 -8.56 -0.97 7.91
N ALA A 36 -9.06 -1.11 9.14
CA ALA A 36 -8.22 -1.39 10.31
C ALA A 36 -7.57 -2.77 10.21
N GLU A 37 -8.33 -3.77 9.77
CA GLU A 37 -7.84 -5.12 9.48
C GLU A 37 -6.76 -5.09 8.41
N MET A 38 -6.98 -4.34 7.31
CA MET A 38 -5.98 -4.17 6.26
C MET A 38 -4.67 -3.55 6.77
N ILE A 39 -4.74 -2.55 7.66
CA ILE A 39 -3.57 -1.90 8.25
C ILE A 39 -2.80 -2.88 9.13
N GLY A 40 -3.48 -3.56 10.07
CA GLY A 40 -2.82 -4.49 10.99
C GLY A 40 -2.17 -5.65 10.25
N ASP A 41 -2.88 -6.21 9.29
CA ASP A 41 -2.41 -7.31 8.45
C ASP A 41 -1.13 -6.92 7.68
N LEU A 42 -1.06 -5.70 7.14
CA LEU A 42 0.14 -5.18 6.47
C LEU A 42 1.29 -4.90 7.44
N GLN A 43 1.01 -4.35 8.62
CA GLN A 43 2.02 -4.12 9.65
C GLN A 43 2.68 -5.43 10.08
N ASP A 44 1.88 -6.45 10.39
CA ASP A 44 2.37 -7.78 10.78
C ASP A 44 3.26 -8.39 9.68
N TRP A 45 2.85 -8.23 8.42
CA TRP A 45 3.65 -8.70 7.28
C TRP A 45 4.99 -7.97 7.16
N PHE A 46 5.02 -6.63 7.21
CA PHE A 46 6.27 -5.88 7.09
C PHE A 46 7.22 -6.20 8.25
N VAL A 47 6.70 -6.42 9.45
CA VAL A 47 7.51 -6.85 10.61
C VAL A 47 8.09 -8.24 10.38
N ALA A 48 7.33 -9.17 9.82
CA ALA A 48 7.76 -10.56 9.60
C ALA A 48 8.69 -10.74 8.38
N ASN A 49 8.60 -9.85 7.38
CA ASN A 49 9.21 -10.06 6.06
C ASN A 49 10.26 -9.01 5.66
N SER A 50 10.48 -7.95 6.43
CA SER A 50 11.52 -6.94 6.15
C SER A 50 12.79 -7.15 6.98
N ASN A 51 13.95 -6.91 6.36
CA ASN A 51 15.28 -6.99 7.01
C ASN A 51 15.61 -5.76 7.89
N GLY A 52 14.60 -5.10 8.47
CA GLY A 52 14.76 -3.92 9.34
C GLY A 52 14.90 -2.58 8.60
N ASP A 53 15.66 -2.51 7.51
CA ASP A 53 15.94 -1.26 6.79
C ASP A 53 14.82 -0.81 5.82
N ASP A 54 13.83 -1.68 5.56
CA ASP A 54 12.72 -1.42 4.63
C ASP A 54 11.35 -1.61 5.31
N ILE A 55 11.25 -1.34 6.63
CA ILE A 55 9.97 -1.28 7.34
C ILE A 55 9.39 0.13 7.15
N PRO A 56 8.25 0.29 6.46
CA PRO A 56 7.63 1.60 6.30
C PRO A 56 7.12 2.13 7.65
N SER A 57 7.18 3.44 7.85
CA SER A 57 6.53 4.06 9.01
C SER A 57 5.02 3.82 8.98
N GLU A 58 4.38 3.75 10.15
CA GLU A 58 2.93 3.59 10.28
C GLU A 58 2.17 4.65 9.47
N ARG A 59 2.65 5.90 9.46
CA ARG A 59 2.07 6.99 8.67
C ARG A 59 2.08 6.67 7.17
N SER A 60 3.15 6.07 6.66
CA SER A 60 3.26 5.67 5.26
C SER A 60 2.31 4.53 4.91
N ILE A 61 2.21 3.52 5.79
CA ILE A 61 1.27 2.39 5.64
C ILE A 61 -0.16 2.93 5.59
N ARG A 62 -0.55 3.75 6.57
CA ARG A 62 -1.89 4.34 6.63
C ARG A 62 -2.21 5.10 5.36
N ARG A 63 -1.33 5.99 4.89
CA ARG A 63 -1.58 6.77 3.66
C ARG A 63 -1.89 5.89 2.44
N HIS A 64 -1.11 4.85 2.19
CA HIS A 64 -1.35 3.96 1.04
C HIS A 64 -2.63 3.13 1.20
N VAL A 65 -2.90 2.66 2.42
CA VAL A 65 -4.13 1.95 2.72
C VAL A 65 -5.36 2.85 2.56
N ASP A 66 -5.28 4.13 2.97
CA ASP A 66 -6.34 5.11 2.81
C ASP A 66 -6.76 5.28 1.34
N ASP A 67 -5.78 5.40 0.45
CA ASP A 67 -6.02 5.61 -0.97
C ASP A 67 -6.59 4.34 -1.64
N LEU A 68 -6.04 3.17 -1.31
CA LEU A 68 -6.54 1.89 -1.82
C LEU A 68 -7.93 1.57 -1.28
N TRP A 69 -8.20 1.83 0.01
CA TRP A 69 -9.50 1.57 0.62
C TRP A 69 -10.61 2.38 -0.05
N LYS A 70 -10.36 3.65 -0.38
CA LYS A 70 -11.31 4.48 -1.13
C LYS A 70 -11.62 3.88 -2.49
N MET A 71 -10.59 3.40 -3.21
CA MET A 71 -10.75 2.77 -4.52
C MET A 71 -11.55 1.46 -4.43
N LEU A 72 -11.20 0.56 -3.51
CA LEU A 72 -11.91 -0.71 -3.30
C LEU A 72 -13.37 -0.49 -2.92
N THR A 73 -13.64 0.50 -2.07
CA THR A 73 -15.01 0.86 -1.68
C THR A 73 -15.82 1.42 -2.86
N ALA A 74 -15.18 2.22 -3.71
CA ALA A 74 -15.82 2.74 -4.92
C ALA A 74 -16.17 1.61 -5.90
N LEU A 75 -15.22 0.70 -6.16
CA LEU A 75 -15.45 -0.47 -7.03
C LEU A 75 -16.60 -1.34 -6.53
N LYS A 76 -16.63 -1.64 -5.22
CA LYS A 76 -17.73 -2.43 -4.62
C LYS A 76 -19.09 -1.75 -4.74
N ARG A 77 -19.13 -0.42 -4.71
CA ARG A 77 -20.38 0.34 -4.88
C ARG A 77 -20.87 0.27 -6.33
N ASP A 78 -19.95 0.38 -7.29
CA ASP A 78 -20.27 0.37 -8.71
C ASP A 78 -20.70 -1.03 -9.19
N GLU A 79 -20.18 -2.12 -8.61
CA GLU A 79 -20.67 -3.49 -8.84
C GLU A 79 -22.10 -3.74 -8.35
N ASN A 80 -22.56 -2.97 -7.36
CA ASN A 80 -23.89 -3.09 -6.77
C ASN A 80 -24.91 -2.06 -7.31
N SER A 81 -24.54 -1.31 -8.36
CA SER A 81 -25.38 -0.30 -9.03
C SER A 81 -25.85 -0.80 -10.40
#